data_AF-A0A2T5GWB8-F1
#
_entry.id   AF-A0A2T5GWB8-F1
#
_cell.length_a   1.000
_cell.length_b   1.000
_cell.length_c   1.000
_cell.angle_alpha   90.00
_cell.angle_beta   90.00
_cell.angle_gamma   90.00
#
_symmetry.space_group_name_H-M   'P 1'
#
loop_
_entity.id
_entity.type
_entity.pdbx_description
1 polymer ?
#
loop_
_entity_poly.entity_id
_entity_poly.type
_entity_poly.pdbx_seq_one_letter_code
_entity_poly.pdbx_strand_id
1 'polypeptide(L)'
;MTRISAILVSVLALVAATPERAAAQTRTSDHIANEWRNAKRAELQKQRDALDQQIDALDTSVPSDVEQTMAAPIPAPAPAARVVAAAPAAKKDVAPPVDPGAPPGNDEDLGKFAGLKFGVGISFTLDSGDNDRVTEASLVNGVVRVDDEDNGRARIMLESHYFFTPDWQWTGLQKGVWGVGPFVSLQPGTDNIIEAIGMGLMFGFRRSSGKESFNLGFGMIADPNTRVLGDGVFADRPLPNGETEVRFKEEMQRGFLILSSFSF
;
A
#
# COMPACT_ATOMS: atom_id res chain seq x y z
N MET A 1 -17.54 44.11 -4.61
CA MET A 1 -18.49 43.08 -4.13
C MET A 1 -19.37 42.64 -5.29
N THR A 2 -19.82 41.38 -5.26
CA THR A 2 -20.66 40.65 -6.24
C THR A 2 -20.01 40.26 -7.58
N ARG A 3 -19.59 38.98 -7.67
CA ARG A 3 -19.95 38.00 -8.72
C ARG A 3 -19.14 36.69 -8.55
N ILE A 4 -19.61 35.79 -7.69
CA ILE A 4 -19.27 34.35 -7.72
C ILE A 4 -20.58 33.60 -7.47
N SER A 5 -21.28 33.23 -8.54
CA SER A 5 -22.45 32.36 -8.52
C SER A 5 -22.78 31.98 -9.96
N ALA A 6 -22.09 30.97 -10.51
CA ALA A 6 -22.54 30.23 -11.71
C ALA A 6 -21.59 29.07 -12.11
N ILE A 7 -21.13 28.22 -11.19
CA ILE A 7 -20.62 26.87 -11.54
C ILE A 7 -20.98 25.92 -10.40
N LEU A 8 -22.28 25.63 -10.23
CA LEU A 8 -22.73 24.57 -9.33
C LEU A 8 -24.15 24.11 -9.70
N VAL A 9 -24.39 23.84 -10.98
CA VAL A 9 -25.56 23.09 -11.45
C VAL A 9 -25.12 22.28 -12.66
N SER A 10 -25.40 20.96 -12.63
CA SER A 10 -25.31 19.97 -13.72
C SER A 10 -24.29 18.81 -13.57
N VAL A 11 -24.20 18.18 -12.40
CA VAL A 11 -23.78 16.74 -12.31
C VAL A 11 -24.83 15.91 -11.56
N LEU A 12 -26.12 16.14 -11.86
CA LEU A 12 -27.18 15.27 -11.34
C LEU A 12 -28.28 15.07 -12.39
N ALA A 13 -27.91 14.49 -13.52
CA ALA A 13 -28.86 13.82 -14.42
C ALA A 13 -28.87 12.33 -14.05
N LEU A 14 -29.54 11.99 -12.95
CA LEU A 14 -29.80 10.62 -12.56
C LEU A 14 -30.83 10.04 -13.54
N VAL A 15 -30.36 9.21 -14.47
CA VAL A 15 -31.22 8.38 -15.32
C VAL A 15 -31.99 7.44 -14.40
N ALA A 16 -33.30 7.58 -14.31
CA ALA A 16 -34.17 6.57 -13.71
C ALA A 16 -34.08 5.30 -14.57
N ALA A 17 -33.18 4.39 -14.20
CA ALA A 17 -33.09 3.08 -14.83
C ALA A 17 -34.35 2.28 -14.48
N THR A 18 -35.09 1.83 -15.49
CA THR A 18 -36.18 0.89 -15.29
C THR A 18 -35.62 -0.43 -14.73
N PRO A 19 -36.38 -1.21 -13.94
CA PRO A 19 -35.92 -2.48 -13.36
C PRO A 19 -35.34 -3.44 -14.40
N GLU A 20 -35.88 -3.39 -15.62
CA GLU A 20 -35.47 -4.21 -16.75
C GLU A 20 -34.08 -3.80 -17.30
N ARG A 21 -33.76 -2.50 -17.32
CA ARG A 21 -32.42 -2.00 -17.69
C ARG A 21 -31.38 -2.27 -16.61
N ALA A 22 -31.76 -2.16 -15.34
CA ALA A 22 -30.88 -2.54 -14.22
C ALA A 22 -30.53 -4.03 -14.29
N ALA A 23 -31.52 -4.91 -14.49
CA ALA A 23 -31.30 -6.36 -14.61
C ALA A 23 -30.47 -6.74 -15.85
N ALA A 24 -30.65 -6.05 -16.98
CA ALA A 24 -29.83 -6.24 -18.17
C ALA A 24 -28.36 -5.82 -17.94
N GLN A 25 -28.13 -4.70 -17.26
CA GLN A 25 -26.80 -4.24 -16.88
C GLN A 25 -26.10 -5.20 -15.90
N THR A 26 -26.83 -5.75 -14.92
CA THR A 26 -26.27 -6.74 -13.97
C THR A 26 -25.84 -8.03 -14.67
N ARG A 27 -26.62 -8.52 -15.63
CA ARG A 27 -26.24 -9.71 -16.42
C ARG A 27 -24.97 -9.49 -17.24
N THR A 28 -24.81 -8.30 -17.82
CA THR A 28 -23.59 -7.95 -18.55
C THR A 28 -22.39 -7.76 -17.62
N SER A 29 -22.56 -7.19 -16.44
CA SER A 29 -21.45 -7.04 -15.47
C SER A 29 -20.99 -8.39 -14.91
N ASP A 30 -21.93 -9.30 -14.62
CA ASP A 30 -21.59 -10.63 -14.12
C ASP A 30 -20.84 -11.45 -15.18
N HIS A 31 -21.23 -11.33 -16.44
CA HIS A 31 -20.52 -11.96 -17.56
C HIS A 31 -19.08 -11.45 -17.67
N ILE A 32 -18.90 -10.13 -17.71
CA ILE A 32 -17.57 -9.49 -17.80
C ILE A 32 -16.71 -9.86 -16.58
N ALA A 33 -17.29 -9.87 -15.37
CA ALA A 33 -16.59 -10.26 -14.15
C ALA A 33 -16.18 -11.75 -14.16
N ASN A 34 -16.99 -12.63 -14.74
CA ASN A 34 -16.66 -14.05 -14.92
C ASN A 34 -15.55 -14.23 -15.97
N GLU A 35 -15.61 -13.52 -17.10
CA GLU A 35 -14.56 -13.54 -18.13
C GLU A 35 -13.22 -13.07 -17.57
N TRP A 36 -13.23 -11.97 -16.82
CA TRP A 36 -12.03 -11.45 -16.17
C TRP A 36 -11.44 -12.44 -15.16
N ARG A 37 -12.28 -13.06 -14.31
CA ARG A 37 -11.82 -14.09 -13.35
C ARG A 37 -11.22 -15.31 -14.07
N ASN A 38 -11.83 -15.74 -15.17
CA ASN A 38 -11.33 -16.87 -15.96
C ASN A 38 -9.99 -16.52 -16.64
N ALA A 39 -9.87 -15.34 -17.22
CA ALA A 39 -8.63 -14.84 -17.81
C ALA A 39 -7.51 -14.76 -16.76
N LYS A 40 -7.80 -14.23 -15.57
CA LYS A 40 -6.81 -14.12 -14.49
C LYS A 40 -6.36 -15.48 -13.96
N ARG A 41 -7.25 -16.47 -13.85
CA ARG A 41 -6.87 -17.85 -13.51
C ARG A 41 -5.96 -18.46 -14.57
N ALA A 42 -6.25 -18.27 -15.85
CA ALA A 42 -5.41 -18.78 -16.92
C ALA A 42 -4.01 -18.15 -16.92
N GLU A 43 -3.91 -16.86 -16.59
CA GLU A 43 -2.62 -16.17 -16.41
C GLU A 43 -1.83 -16.73 -15.23
N LEU A 44 -2.46 -16.87 -14.06
CA LEU A 44 -1.82 -17.44 -12.86
C LEU A 44 -1.37 -18.88 -13.09
N GLN A 45 -2.12 -19.66 -13.85
CA GLN A 45 -1.73 -21.02 -14.23
C GLN A 45 -0.45 -21.03 -15.05
N LYS A 46 -0.33 -20.15 -16.07
CA LYS A 46 0.90 -20.01 -16.86
C LYS A 46 2.10 -19.59 -16.02
N GLN A 47 1.90 -18.69 -15.07
CA GLN A 47 2.97 -18.26 -14.15
C GLN A 47 3.46 -19.42 -13.28
N ARG A 48 2.53 -20.23 -12.76
CA ARG A 48 2.86 -21.44 -12.01
C ARG A 48 3.64 -22.43 -12.87
N ASP A 49 3.16 -22.72 -14.07
CA ASP A 49 3.81 -23.67 -14.98
C ASP A 49 5.24 -23.20 -15.35
N ALA A 50 5.44 -21.89 -15.53
CA ALA A 50 6.75 -21.31 -15.78
C ALA A 50 7.69 -21.42 -14.55
N LEU A 51 7.16 -21.26 -13.34
CA LEU A 51 7.93 -21.44 -12.12
C LEU A 51 8.33 -22.90 -11.91
N ASP A 52 7.41 -23.83 -12.14
CA ASP A 52 7.68 -25.27 -12.05
C ASP A 52 8.79 -25.67 -13.04
N GLN A 53 8.80 -25.11 -14.26
CA GLN A 53 9.90 -25.31 -15.23
C GLN A 53 11.24 -24.74 -14.75
N GLN A 54 11.24 -23.60 -14.04
CA GLN A 54 12.47 -23.05 -13.48
C GLN A 54 13.02 -23.95 -12.36
N ILE A 55 12.14 -24.49 -11.51
CA ILE A 55 12.53 -25.41 -10.45
C ILE A 55 13.13 -26.70 -11.05
N ASP A 56 12.48 -27.30 -12.04
CA ASP A 56 12.99 -28.49 -12.73
C ASP A 56 14.36 -28.22 -13.40
N ALA A 57 14.54 -27.04 -13.98
CA ALA A 57 15.81 -26.63 -14.57
C ALA A 57 16.93 -26.48 -13.52
N LEU A 58 16.61 -25.99 -12.32
CA LEU A 58 17.56 -25.91 -11.22
C LEU A 58 17.94 -27.31 -10.70
N ASP A 59 16.98 -28.21 -10.52
CA ASP A 59 17.25 -29.59 -10.05
C ASP A 59 18.11 -30.38 -11.05
N THR A 60 17.94 -30.12 -12.36
CA THR A 60 18.77 -30.75 -13.41
C THR A 60 20.19 -30.15 -13.48
N SER A 61 20.42 -28.99 -12.85
CA SER A 61 21.70 -28.27 -12.88
C SER A 61 22.60 -28.53 -11.67
N VAL A 62 22.18 -29.34 -10.70
CA VAL A 62 23.03 -29.74 -9.57
C VAL A 62 24.08 -30.74 -10.06
N PRO A 63 25.38 -30.39 -10.14
CA PRO A 63 26.42 -31.31 -10.55
C PRO A 63 26.58 -32.39 -9.47
N SER A 64 26.67 -33.65 -9.88
CA SER A 64 26.92 -34.81 -8.98
C SER A 64 28.32 -34.80 -8.31
N ASP A 65 29.08 -33.72 -8.41
CA ASP A 65 30.48 -33.63 -7.98
C ASP A 65 30.66 -33.13 -6.53
N VAL A 66 29.59 -32.85 -5.78
CA VAL A 66 29.70 -32.34 -4.40
C VAL A 66 29.86 -33.46 -3.35
N GLU A 67 29.69 -34.74 -3.70
CA GLU A 67 29.84 -35.84 -2.74
C GLU A 67 31.30 -36.29 -2.50
N GLN A 68 32.31 -35.76 -3.21
CA GLN A 68 33.68 -36.30 -3.14
C GLN A 68 34.78 -35.39 -2.53
N THR A 69 34.44 -34.32 -1.80
CA THR A 69 35.47 -33.43 -1.21
C THR A 69 35.34 -33.14 0.29
N MET A 70 34.79 -34.07 1.10
CA MET A 70 34.75 -33.93 2.57
C MET A 70 35.73 -34.83 3.34
N ALA A 71 36.92 -35.12 2.78
CA ALA A 71 37.92 -35.98 3.44
C ALA A 71 39.34 -35.40 3.51
N ALA A 72 39.50 -34.09 3.73
CA ALA A 72 40.81 -33.51 4.07
C ALA A 72 40.74 -32.75 5.42
N PRO A 73 41.62 -33.07 6.39
CA PRO A 73 41.67 -32.35 7.66
C PRO A 73 42.29 -30.95 7.47
N ILE A 74 41.60 -29.93 7.97
CA ILE A 74 42.04 -28.54 7.97
C ILE A 74 43.16 -28.35 9.01
N PRO A 75 44.35 -27.83 8.66
CA PRO A 75 45.38 -27.50 9.62
C PRO A 75 45.03 -26.26 10.46
N ALA A 76 45.37 -26.28 11.75
CA ALA A 76 45.06 -25.23 12.71
C ALA A 76 45.76 -23.89 12.37
N PRO A 77 45.07 -22.74 12.49
CA PRO A 77 45.68 -21.43 12.26
C PRO A 77 46.53 -20.97 13.46
N ALA A 78 47.68 -20.37 13.15
CA ALA A 78 48.59 -19.74 14.11
C ALA A 78 48.01 -18.43 14.70
N PRO A 79 48.40 -18.03 15.94
CA PRO A 79 47.83 -16.85 16.59
C PRO A 79 48.40 -15.55 16.00
N ALA A 80 47.53 -14.72 15.42
CA ALA A 80 47.86 -13.36 15.00
C ALA A 80 47.59 -12.34 16.12
N ALA A 81 48.51 -11.37 16.23
CA ALA A 81 48.58 -10.37 17.28
C ALA A 81 47.40 -9.38 17.30
N ARG A 82 46.97 -9.01 18.51
CA ARG A 82 45.95 -7.98 18.77
C ARG A 82 46.50 -6.58 18.51
N VAL A 83 45.84 -5.83 17.64
CA VAL A 83 45.91 -4.35 17.61
C VAL A 83 44.59 -3.83 18.19
N VAL A 84 44.73 -3.04 19.26
CA VAL A 84 43.63 -2.42 20.00
C VAL A 84 43.36 -1.06 19.36
N ALA A 85 42.15 -0.86 18.82
CA ALA A 85 41.61 0.46 18.54
C ALA A 85 40.13 0.49 18.96
N ALA A 86 39.83 1.37 19.91
CA ALA A 86 38.56 1.46 20.60
C ALA A 86 37.49 2.17 19.75
N ALA A 87 36.33 1.54 19.60
CA ALA A 87 35.09 2.17 19.17
C ALA A 87 34.23 2.52 20.41
N PRO A 88 33.49 3.63 20.42
CA PRO A 88 32.66 4.01 21.56
C PRO A 88 31.45 3.08 21.69
N ALA A 89 31.16 2.68 22.93
CA ALA A 89 30.14 1.72 23.30
C ALA A 89 28.72 2.24 23.04
N ALA A 90 28.01 1.63 22.10
CA ALA A 90 26.55 1.65 22.05
C ALA A 90 26.02 0.72 23.15
N LYS A 91 25.20 1.26 24.06
CA LYS A 91 24.50 0.47 25.07
C LYS A 91 23.54 -0.48 24.37
N LYS A 92 23.76 -1.79 24.54
CA LYS A 92 22.77 -2.83 24.22
C LYS A 92 21.70 -2.78 25.30
N ASP A 93 20.59 -2.10 25.02
CA ASP A 93 19.37 -2.31 25.78
C ASP A 93 18.81 -3.68 25.35
N VAL A 94 19.01 -4.65 26.24
CA VAL A 94 18.46 -6.00 26.14
C VAL A 94 16.94 -5.86 26.30
N ALA A 95 16.19 -6.14 25.23
CA ALA A 95 14.75 -6.31 25.33
C ALA A 95 14.46 -7.40 26.40
N PRO A 96 13.55 -7.16 27.36
CA PRO A 96 13.26 -8.16 28.38
C PRO A 96 12.65 -9.41 27.71
N PRO A 97 12.90 -10.60 28.28
CA PRO A 97 12.37 -11.85 27.75
C PRO A 97 10.83 -11.80 27.75
N VAL A 98 10.24 -12.15 26.62
CA VAL A 98 8.80 -12.35 26.48
C VAL A 98 8.42 -13.51 27.41
N ASP A 99 7.65 -13.21 28.45
CA ASP A 99 7.13 -14.18 29.40
C ASP A 99 6.15 -15.13 28.68
N PRO A 100 6.42 -16.44 28.56
CA PRO A 100 5.50 -17.40 27.98
C PRO A 100 4.32 -17.73 28.92
N GLY A 101 4.22 -17.08 30.08
CA GLY A 101 3.17 -17.24 31.09
C GLY A 101 2.09 -16.16 31.11
N ALA A 102 1.91 -15.37 30.03
CA ALA A 102 0.75 -14.49 29.96
C ALA A 102 -0.55 -15.32 30.07
N PRO A 103 -1.44 -15.03 31.04
CA PRO A 103 -2.73 -15.69 31.09
C PRO A 103 -3.45 -15.47 29.75
N PRO A 104 -4.31 -16.41 29.28
CA PRO A 104 -5.06 -16.21 28.05
C PRO A 104 -5.95 -14.98 28.24
N GLY A 105 -5.44 -13.83 27.85
CA GLY A 105 -6.16 -12.58 27.83
C GLY A 105 -7.22 -12.77 26.77
N ASN A 106 -8.48 -12.75 27.20
CA ASN A 106 -9.63 -12.88 26.32
C ASN A 106 -9.40 -11.97 25.11
N ASP A 107 -9.50 -12.51 23.89
CA ASP A 107 -9.34 -11.79 22.61
C ASP A 107 -10.33 -10.60 22.45
N GLU A 108 -11.20 -10.36 23.45
CA GLU A 108 -12.15 -9.26 23.51
C GLU A 108 -11.58 -7.91 24.00
N ASP A 109 -10.37 -7.87 24.60
CA ASP A 109 -9.87 -6.64 25.25
C ASP A 109 -8.92 -5.78 24.41
N LEU A 110 -8.28 -6.33 23.37
CA LEU A 110 -7.51 -5.52 22.42
C LEU A 110 -8.40 -4.64 21.54
N GLY A 111 -9.69 -5.01 21.37
CA GLY A 111 -10.67 -4.29 20.56
C GLY A 111 -11.38 -3.12 21.24
N LYS A 112 -11.05 -2.80 22.50
CA LYS A 112 -11.73 -1.77 23.31
C LYS A 112 -10.78 -0.71 23.89
N PHE A 113 -9.64 -0.45 23.27
CA PHE A 113 -8.81 0.68 23.68
C PHE A 113 -9.53 2.00 23.32
N ALA A 114 -10.24 2.59 24.28
CA ALA A 114 -10.97 3.86 24.14
C ALA A 114 -12.01 3.94 23.00
N GLY A 115 -12.49 2.80 22.48
CA GLY A 115 -13.40 2.74 21.32
C GLY A 115 -12.70 2.88 19.97
N LEU A 116 -11.36 2.91 19.95
CA LEU A 116 -10.56 2.81 18.73
C LEU A 116 -10.57 1.37 18.24
N LYS A 117 -10.80 1.21 16.94
CA LYS A 117 -10.66 -0.07 16.24
C LYS A 117 -9.44 -0.03 15.35
N PHE A 118 -8.84 -1.20 15.13
CA PHE A 118 -7.75 -1.40 14.19
C PHE A 118 -8.20 -2.34 13.08
N GLY A 119 -7.72 -2.09 11.86
CA GLY A 119 -8.07 -2.89 10.69
C GLY A 119 -6.98 -2.83 9.62
N VAL A 120 -7.12 -3.66 8.59
CA VAL A 120 -6.31 -3.59 7.38
C VAL A 120 -7.23 -3.22 6.23
N GLY A 121 -6.81 -2.25 5.43
CA GLY A 121 -7.55 -1.76 4.28
C GLY A 121 -6.75 -1.82 2.99
N ILE A 122 -7.47 -1.94 1.88
CA ILE A 122 -6.93 -1.64 0.55
C ILE A 122 -7.26 -0.19 0.27
N SER A 123 -6.27 0.59 -0.11
CA SER A 123 -6.46 1.98 -0.49
C SER A 123 -6.00 2.26 -1.91
N PHE A 124 -6.56 3.32 -2.47
CA PHE A 124 -6.10 3.92 -3.71
C PHE A 124 -5.83 5.39 -3.45
N THR A 125 -4.74 5.88 -4.00
CA THR A 125 -4.31 7.26 -3.78
C THR A 125 -3.91 7.93 -5.06
N LEU A 126 -4.25 9.22 -5.12
CA LEU A 126 -3.94 10.08 -6.24
C LEU A 126 -3.00 11.17 -5.73
N ASP A 127 -1.82 11.26 -6.31
CA ASP A 127 -0.92 12.36 -6.00
C ASP A 127 -1.54 13.71 -6.44
N SER A 128 -1.28 14.72 -5.64
CA SER A 128 -1.71 16.10 -5.87
C SER A 128 -0.56 17.09 -5.67
N GLY A 129 0.68 16.60 -5.60
CA GLY A 129 1.90 17.40 -5.52
C GLY A 129 2.20 18.18 -6.80
N ASP A 130 3.18 19.08 -6.70
CA ASP A 130 3.64 19.91 -7.83
C ASP A 130 4.61 19.17 -8.77
N ASN A 131 5.06 17.98 -8.38
CA ASN A 131 6.02 17.16 -9.11
C ASN A 131 5.44 15.77 -9.33
N ASP A 132 5.77 15.13 -10.45
CA ASP A 132 5.39 13.74 -10.68
C ASP A 132 6.28 12.79 -9.86
N ARG A 133 5.66 11.74 -9.30
CA ARG A 133 6.40 10.62 -8.71
C ARG A 133 7.04 9.82 -9.84
N VAL A 134 8.36 9.94 -9.97
CA VAL A 134 9.09 9.28 -11.05
C VAL A 134 9.69 7.96 -10.57
N THR A 135 9.29 6.88 -11.24
CA THR A 135 9.86 5.55 -11.02
C THR A 135 11.05 5.30 -11.94
N GLU A 136 10.98 5.81 -13.17
CA GLU A 136 12.05 5.65 -14.14
C GLU A 136 12.13 6.86 -15.05
N ALA A 137 13.36 7.29 -15.34
CA ALA A 137 13.62 8.30 -16.36
C ALA A 137 14.96 8.03 -17.04
N SER A 138 15.00 8.28 -18.33
CA SER A 138 16.13 8.06 -19.21
C SER A 138 16.57 9.33 -19.91
N LEU A 139 17.81 9.32 -20.39
CA LEU A 139 18.38 10.41 -21.18
C LEU A 139 18.45 9.99 -22.64
N VAL A 140 17.58 10.57 -23.48
CA VAL A 140 17.51 10.27 -24.90
C VAL A 140 17.99 11.49 -25.70
N ASN A 141 19.15 11.37 -26.34
CA ASN A 141 19.79 12.46 -27.09
C ASN A 141 19.97 13.74 -26.27
N GLY A 142 20.33 13.61 -24.98
CA GLY A 142 20.51 14.74 -24.07
C GLY A 142 19.20 15.34 -23.53
N VAL A 143 18.04 14.79 -23.89
CA VAL A 143 16.72 15.21 -23.39
C VAL A 143 16.22 14.19 -22.37
N VAL A 144 15.76 14.69 -21.22
CA VAL A 144 15.20 13.86 -20.14
C VAL A 144 13.83 13.34 -20.55
N ARG A 145 13.63 12.04 -20.48
CA ARG A 145 12.35 11.37 -20.72
C ARG A 145 11.96 10.63 -19.44
N VAL A 146 10.76 10.91 -18.96
CA VAL A 146 10.18 10.10 -17.88
C VAL A 146 9.56 8.88 -18.53
N ASP A 147 10.04 7.70 -18.13
CA ASP A 147 9.63 6.43 -18.72
C ASP A 147 8.47 5.81 -17.92
N ASP A 148 8.45 6.04 -16.60
CA ASP A 148 7.40 5.54 -15.71
C ASP A 148 7.11 6.48 -14.53
N GLU A 149 5.83 6.65 -14.23
CA GLU A 149 5.30 7.51 -13.16
C GLU A 149 4.30 6.72 -12.29
N ASP A 150 4.34 6.94 -10.98
CA ASP A 150 3.47 6.28 -10.02
C ASP A 150 2.58 7.28 -9.25
N ASN A 151 1.91 8.15 -10.00
CA ASN A 151 1.02 9.19 -9.45
C ASN A 151 -0.32 8.62 -8.92
N GLY A 152 -0.64 7.36 -9.23
CA GLY A 152 -1.87 6.69 -8.84
C GLY A 152 -1.62 5.26 -8.36
N ARG A 153 -1.59 5.03 -7.05
CA ARG A 153 -1.19 3.74 -6.47
C ARG A 153 -2.23 3.08 -5.60
N ALA A 154 -2.32 1.76 -5.75
CA ALA A 154 -3.02 0.89 -4.81
C ALA A 154 -2.08 0.48 -3.68
N ARG A 155 -2.57 0.50 -2.44
CA ARG A 155 -1.78 0.22 -1.23
C ARG A 155 -2.55 -0.69 -0.28
N ILE A 156 -1.80 -1.41 0.55
CA ILE A 156 -2.33 -2.06 1.75
C ILE A 156 -1.92 -1.19 2.93
N MET A 157 -2.87 -0.78 3.75
CA MET A 157 -2.62 0.10 4.89
C MET A 157 -3.21 -0.49 6.16
N LEU A 158 -2.47 -0.35 7.26
CA LEU A 158 -3.01 -0.50 8.61
C LEU A 158 -3.84 0.75 8.91
N GLU A 159 -5.06 0.59 9.40
CA GLU A 159 -5.95 1.71 9.73
C GLU A 159 -6.45 1.63 11.16
N SER A 160 -6.68 2.79 11.75
CA SER A 160 -7.45 2.93 12.98
C SER A 160 -8.46 4.04 12.86
N HIS A 161 -9.67 3.81 13.38
CA HIS A 161 -10.77 4.76 13.34
C HIS A 161 -11.57 4.76 14.64
N TYR A 162 -12.31 5.86 14.83
CA TYR A 162 -13.31 6.00 15.88
C TYR A 162 -14.64 6.40 15.25
N PHE A 163 -15.68 5.58 15.40
CA PHE A 163 -16.99 5.87 14.82
C PHE A 163 -17.94 6.51 15.83
N PHE A 164 -18.55 7.62 15.42
CA PHE A 164 -19.78 8.12 16.01
C PHE A 164 -20.94 7.45 15.30
N THR A 165 -21.77 6.71 16.04
CA THR A 165 -22.96 6.03 15.51
C THR A 165 -24.20 6.84 15.86
N PRO A 166 -24.87 7.47 14.88
CA PRO A 166 -26.00 8.34 15.20
C PRO A 166 -27.28 7.56 15.58
N ASP A 167 -28.08 8.15 16.46
CA ASP A 167 -29.35 7.58 16.95
C ASP A 167 -30.56 7.86 16.04
N TRP A 168 -30.31 8.32 14.81
CA TRP A 168 -31.32 8.64 13.81
C TRP A 168 -31.13 7.77 12.57
N GLN A 169 -32.23 7.58 11.82
CA GLN A 169 -32.23 6.79 10.60
C GLN A 169 -31.83 7.68 9.42
N TRP A 170 -30.95 7.18 8.55
CA TRP A 170 -30.56 7.87 7.32
C TRP A 170 -30.89 6.99 6.12
N THR A 171 -31.80 7.44 5.25
CA THR A 171 -32.11 6.82 3.94
C THR A 171 -32.21 5.28 3.98
N GLY A 172 -33.05 4.73 4.86
CA GLY A 172 -33.25 3.27 4.98
C GLY A 172 -32.22 2.51 5.82
N LEU A 173 -31.15 3.17 6.28
CA LEU A 173 -30.22 2.62 7.25
C LEU A 173 -30.79 2.77 8.67
N GLN A 174 -30.88 1.64 9.37
CA GLN A 174 -31.37 1.59 10.75
C GLN A 174 -30.41 2.31 11.71
N LYS A 175 -30.90 2.62 12.91
CA LYS A 175 -30.08 3.24 13.95
C LYS A 175 -28.94 2.30 14.35
N GLY A 176 -27.73 2.83 14.55
CA GLY A 176 -26.58 2.04 15.02
C GLY A 176 -25.96 1.05 14.03
N VAL A 177 -26.48 0.96 12.79
CA VAL A 177 -25.87 0.12 11.72
C VAL A 177 -24.94 0.92 10.82
N TRP A 178 -24.80 2.22 11.07
CA TRP A 178 -23.87 3.08 10.37
C TRP A 178 -23.18 4.03 11.35
N GLY A 179 -22.00 4.49 10.96
CA GLY A 179 -21.25 5.48 11.73
C GLY A 179 -20.32 6.27 10.82
N VAL A 180 -19.90 7.42 11.32
CA VAL A 180 -18.91 8.27 10.67
C VAL A 180 -17.92 8.74 11.71
N GLY A 181 -16.65 8.89 11.33
CA GLY A 181 -15.68 9.50 12.23
C GLY A 181 -14.28 9.56 11.66
N PRO A 182 -13.33 10.09 12.43
CA PRO A 182 -11.95 10.23 11.98
C PRO A 182 -11.27 8.86 11.84
N PHE A 183 -10.36 8.77 10.89
CA PHE A 183 -9.42 7.66 10.80
C PHE A 183 -8.00 8.15 10.53
N VAL A 184 -7.04 7.31 10.93
CA VAL A 184 -5.64 7.40 10.56
C VAL A 184 -5.21 6.08 9.97
N SER A 185 -4.25 6.10 9.04
CA SER A 185 -3.73 4.89 8.42
C SER A 185 -2.24 5.00 8.16
N LEU A 186 -1.53 3.89 8.23
CA LEU A 186 -0.10 3.80 8.03
C LEU A 186 0.21 2.69 7.03
N GLN A 187 1.11 2.96 6.11
CA GLN A 187 1.74 1.96 5.26
C GLN A 187 3.18 1.74 5.73
N PRO A 188 3.52 0.57 6.27
CA PRO A 188 4.91 0.19 6.49
C PRO A 188 5.63 0.02 5.15
N GLY A 189 6.90 0.43 5.07
CA GLY A 189 7.74 0.22 3.89
C GLY A 189 8.70 -0.95 4.05
N THR A 190 9.36 -1.33 2.96
CA THR A 190 10.46 -2.33 2.95
C THR A 190 11.80 -1.68 3.28
N ASP A 191 12.08 -0.55 2.64
CA ASP A 191 13.35 0.18 2.79
C ASP A 191 13.23 1.32 3.83
N ASN A 192 12.02 1.84 4.00
CA ASN A 192 11.67 2.87 4.97
C ASN A 192 10.71 2.32 6.04
N ILE A 193 10.86 2.75 7.29
CA ILE A 193 9.98 2.32 8.39
C ILE A 193 8.51 2.70 8.09
N ILE A 194 8.30 3.90 7.54
CA ILE A 194 6.98 4.42 7.16
C ILE A 194 7.05 4.88 5.70
N GLU A 195 6.27 4.21 4.86
CA GLU A 195 6.12 4.53 3.44
C GLU A 195 5.09 5.67 3.27
N ALA A 196 3.98 5.59 4.00
CA ALA A 196 2.88 6.54 3.85
C ALA A 196 2.06 6.71 5.14
N ILE A 197 1.54 7.92 5.34
CA ILE A 197 0.63 8.26 6.43
C ILE A 197 -0.65 8.84 5.84
N GLY A 198 -1.79 8.24 6.15
CA GLY A 198 -3.11 8.70 5.73
C GLY A 198 -3.95 9.17 6.92
N MET A 199 -4.81 10.14 6.68
CA MET A 199 -5.83 10.56 7.66
C MET A 199 -7.05 11.12 6.96
N GLY A 200 -8.22 10.97 7.58
CA GLY A 200 -9.46 11.49 6.99
C GLY A 200 -10.72 11.14 7.74
N LEU A 201 -11.82 11.09 7.00
CA LEU A 201 -13.12 10.67 7.49
C LEU A 201 -13.47 9.30 6.93
N MET A 202 -14.00 8.45 7.79
CA MET A 202 -14.43 7.10 7.45
C MET A 202 -15.92 6.95 7.74
N PHE A 203 -16.59 6.21 6.86
CA PHE A 203 -17.97 5.79 6.97
C PHE A 203 -18.00 4.28 7.15
N GLY A 204 -18.55 3.83 8.27
CA GLY A 204 -18.69 2.41 8.59
C GLY A 204 -20.14 1.97 8.45
N PHE A 205 -20.35 0.79 7.86
CA PHE A 205 -21.66 0.15 7.70
C PHE A 205 -21.60 -1.25 8.28
N ARG A 206 -22.34 -1.49 9.36
CA ARG A 206 -22.45 -2.81 10.00
C ARG A 206 -23.55 -3.62 9.34
N ARG A 207 -23.33 -4.92 9.18
CA ARG A 207 -24.39 -5.85 8.79
C ARG A 207 -25.45 -5.97 9.90
N SER A 208 -26.72 -5.96 9.53
CA SER A 208 -27.85 -6.01 10.49
C SER A 208 -27.92 -7.30 11.33
N SER A 209 -27.23 -8.37 10.92
CA SER A 209 -27.24 -9.68 11.59
C SER A 209 -25.84 -10.19 11.97
N GLY A 210 -24.84 -9.32 12.06
CA GLY A 210 -23.45 -9.71 12.26
C GLY A 210 -22.59 -8.66 12.96
N LYS A 211 -21.37 -9.06 13.34
CA LYS A 211 -20.37 -8.15 13.92
C LYS A 211 -19.54 -7.43 12.82
N GLU A 212 -19.62 -7.93 11.59
CA GLU A 212 -18.84 -7.47 10.47
C GLU A 212 -19.28 -6.07 10.01
N SER A 213 -18.30 -5.24 9.65
CA SER A 213 -18.53 -3.94 9.05
C SER A 213 -17.70 -3.73 7.80
N PHE A 214 -18.32 -3.08 6.82
CA PHE A 214 -17.66 -2.51 5.66
C PHE A 214 -17.39 -1.03 5.94
N ASN A 215 -16.15 -0.59 5.72
CA ASN A 215 -15.76 0.79 5.98
C ASN A 215 -15.19 1.44 4.71
N LEU A 216 -15.56 2.69 4.48
CA LEU A 216 -15.08 3.50 3.36
C LEU A 216 -14.54 4.83 3.89
N GLY A 217 -13.24 5.04 3.73
CA GLY A 217 -12.49 6.22 4.12
C GLY A 217 -12.16 7.13 2.94
N PHE A 218 -12.26 8.43 3.18
CA PHE A 218 -11.80 9.49 2.28
C PHE A 218 -10.91 10.44 3.06
N GLY A 219 -9.75 10.77 2.51
CA GLY A 219 -8.77 11.55 3.26
C GLY A 219 -7.64 12.10 2.43
N MET A 220 -6.62 12.54 3.14
CA MET A 220 -5.33 12.95 2.58
C MET A 220 -4.28 11.90 2.93
N ILE A 221 -3.28 11.78 2.08
CA ILE A 221 -2.09 10.96 2.32
C ILE A 221 -0.84 11.84 2.22
N ALA A 222 0.17 11.53 3.01
CA ALA A 222 1.51 12.08 2.91
C ALA A 222 2.52 10.95 2.73
N ASP A 223 3.38 11.09 1.74
CA ASP A 223 4.42 10.15 1.35
C ASP A 223 5.80 10.79 1.54
N PRO A 224 6.48 10.56 2.68
CA PRO A 224 7.66 11.34 3.07
C PRO A 224 8.87 11.17 2.14
N ASN A 225 9.03 9.99 1.53
CA ASN A 225 10.21 9.62 0.75
C ASN A 225 9.81 9.32 -0.69
N THR A 226 9.30 10.34 -1.39
CA THR A 226 8.87 10.18 -2.77
C THR A 226 9.98 10.61 -3.73
N ARG A 227 10.38 9.72 -4.63
CA ARG A 227 11.35 10.03 -5.67
C ARG A 227 10.73 10.91 -6.75
N VAL A 228 11.37 12.04 -7.02
CA VAL A 228 11.03 13.00 -8.07
C VAL A 228 12.28 13.42 -8.84
N LEU A 229 12.13 14.12 -9.96
CA LEU A 229 13.26 14.70 -10.69
C LEU A 229 14.01 15.71 -9.81
N GLY A 230 15.35 15.71 -9.92
CA GLY A 230 16.21 16.62 -9.18
C GLY A 230 16.00 18.08 -9.58
N ASP A 231 16.42 19.00 -8.70
CA ASP A 231 16.26 20.43 -8.96
C ASP A 231 16.94 20.85 -10.28
N GLY A 232 16.19 21.62 -11.10
CA GLY A 232 16.62 22.07 -12.41
C GLY A 232 16.46 21.04 -13.54
N VAL A 233 16.08 19.80 -13.21
CA VAL A 233 15.78 18.74 -14.17
C VAL A 233 14.28 18.72 -14.43
N PHE A 234 13.87 18.77 -15.70
CA PHE A 234 12.48 18.76 -16.10
C PHE A 234 12.25 17.73 -17.20
N ALA A 235 11.10 17.06 -17.15
CA ALA A 235 10.67 16.18 -18.22
C ALA A 235 10.64 16.92 -19.57
N ASP A 236 11.02 16.20 -20.62
CA ASP A 236 11.04 16.68 -22.01
C ASP A 236 11.93 17.90 -22.27
N ARG A 237 12.93 18.14 -21.40
CA ARG A 237 13.91 19.21 -21.57
C ARG A 237 15.35 18.67 -21.61
N PRO A 238 16.28 19.39 -22.25
CA PRO A 238 17.69 19.08 -22.13
C PRO A 238 18.15 19.09 -20.67
N LEU A 239 19.11 18.24 -20.33
CA LEU A 239 19.76 18.32 -19.03
C LEU A 239 20.43 19.69 -18.83
N PRO A 240 20.51 20.18 -17.56
CA PRO A 240 21.34 21.31 -17.23
C PRO A 240 22.78 21.14 -17.72
N ASN A 241 23.41 22.23 -18.16
CA ASN A 241 24.76 22.19 -18.71
C ASN A 241 25.75 21.54 -17.74
N GLY A 242 26.45 20.52 -18.22
CA GLY A 242 27.47 19.79 -17.46
C GLY A 242 26.98 18.52 -16.77
N GLU A 243 25.68 18.23 -16.80
CA GLU A 243 25.14 16.96 -16.31
C GLU A 243 25.06 15.93 -17.45
N THR A 244 25.48 14.69 -17.16
CA THR A 244 25.43 13.55 -18.10
C THR A 244 24.43 12.48 -17.69
N GLU A 245 23.82 12.62 -16.51
CA GLU A 245 22.94 11.63 -15.91
C GLU A 245 21.71 12.33 -15.31
N VAL A 246 20.56 11.65 -15.34
CA VAL A 246 19.32 12.15 -14.71
C VAL A 246 19.46 12.02 -13.21
N ARG A 247 19.42 13.14 -12.50
CA ARG A 247 19.40 13.16 -11.03
C ARG A 247 17.98 13.09 -10.51
N PHE A 248 17.84 12.37 -9.40
CA PHE A 248 16.61 12.30 -8.62
C PHE A 248 16.82 12.90 -7.24
N LYS A 249 15.73 13.29 -6.59
CA LYS A 249 15.70 13.64 -5.17
C LYS A 249 14.50 12.97 -4.51
N GLU A 250 14.57 12.84 -3.19
CA GLU A 250 13.43 12.42 -2.38
C GLU A 250 12.78 13.65 -1.74
N GLU A 251 11.46 13.75 -1.86
CA GLU A 251 10.68 14.78 -1.19
C GLU A 251 9.36 14.23 -0.66
N MET A 252 8.77 14.99 0.26
CA MET A 252 7.43 14.68 0.75
C MET A 252 6.39 15.07 -0.30
N GLN A 253 5.58 14.10 -0.72
CA GLN A 253 4.40 14.35 -1.54
C GLN A 253 3.10 14.16 -0.76
N ARG A 254 2.02 14.72 -1.30
CA ARG A 254 0.70 14.70 -0.68
C ARG A 254 -0.36 14.40 -1.72
N GLY A 255 -1.31 13.55 -1.34
CA GLY A 255 -2.35 13.10 -2.24
C GLY A 255 -3.72 12.99 -1.59
N PHE A 256 -4.69 12.65 -2.41
CA PHE A 256 -5.99 12.18 -1.98
C PHE A 256 -5.95 10.68 -1.68
N LEU A 257 -6.73 10.25 -0.69
CA LEU A 257 -6.82 8.88 -0.22
C LEU A 257 -8.26 8.39 -0.26
N ILE A 258 -8.47 7.24 -0.90
CA ILE A 258 -9.67 6.42 -0.76
C ILE A 258 -9.26 5.11 -0.11
N LEU A 259 -9.89 4.72 0.99
CA LEU A 259 -9.56 3.50 1.72
C LEU A 259 -10.81 2.65 1.92
N SER A 260 -10.72 1.37 1.60
CA SER A 260 -11.76 0.38 1.88
C SER A 260 -11.22 -0.63 2.88
N SER A 261 -11.88 -0.81 4.03
CA SER A 261 -11.53 -1.82 5.02
C SER A 261 -12.72 -2.67 5.44
N PHE A 262 -12.40 -3.86 5.96
CA PHE A 262 -13.37 -4.76 6.57
C PHE A 262 -12.92 -5.02 8.01
N SER A 263 -13.85 -4.89 8.95
CA SER A 263 -13.63 -5.32 10.33
C SER A 263 -14.50 -6.54 10.59
N PHE A 264 -13.89 -7.58 11.14
CA PHE A 264 -14.55 -8.86 11.49
C PHE A 264 -14.94 -8.87 12.97
#